data_AF-A0A3N0IXZ6-F1
#
_entry.id   AF-A0A3N0IXZ6-F1
#
_cell.length_a   1.000
_cell.length_b   1.000
_cell.length_c   1.000
_cell.angle_alpha   90.00
_cell.angle_beta   90.00
_cell.angle_gamma   90.00
#
_symmetry.space_group_name_H-M   'P 1'
#
loop_
_entity.id
_entity.type
_entity.pdbx_description
1 polymer ?
#
loop_
_entity_poly.entity_id
_entity_poly.type
_entity_poly.pdbx_seq_one_letter_code
_entity_poly.pdbx_strand_id
1 'polypeptide(L)'
;MRARMPCPRAHPDRESQLSGAAGRLRGVQQVFRKRPHAARPAGRLHRHHAVEAAAIRREEESIVHEMSLVRNVVDAVVEEAERAGASKVTAVYLVIGEGRDVVEDYFEGLFGFLARGTVAEDAEVIIHRVPYTMRCNRCGFAFHVDYIRHAAKTCPLCASENDCTFHSGMEFYISKIEASVSASESSRTGCDPGARGRGAA
;
A
#
# COMPACT_ATOMS: atom_id res chain seq x y z
N MET A 1 -28.86 64.31 10.60
CA MET A 1 -28.16 64.16 9.29
C MET A 1 -26.69 63.89 9.60
N ARG A 2 -26.28 62.61 9.72
CA ARG A 2 -25.49 61.84 8.73
C ARG A 2 -24.31 62.67 8.17
N ALA A 3 -23.05 62.29 8.22
CA ALA A 3 -22.42 61.00 8.55
C ALA A 3 -20.98 61.24 9.05
N ARG A 4 -20.57 60.53 10.10
CA ARG A 4 -19.15 60.32 10.44
C ARG A 4 -18.73 58.96 9.89
N MET A 5 -17.62 58.95 9.17
CA MET A 5 -16.98 57.80 8.57
C MET A 5 -16.63 56.73 9.63
N PRO A 6 -16.77 55.44 9.34
CA PRO A 6 -16.34 54.40 10.26
C PRO A 6 -14.82 54.15 10.19
N CYS A 7 -14.20 54.19 11.37
CA CYS A 7 -12.88 53.63 11.69
C CYS A 7 -12.89 52.10 11.48
N PRO A 8 -11.78 51.47 11.07
CA PRO A 8 -11.74 50.02 10.86
C PRO A 8 -11.82 49.29 12.22
N ARG A 9 -12.76 48.36 12.32
CA ARG A 9 -12.97 47.51 13.49
C ARG A 9 -11.79 46.57 13.67
N ALA A 10 -11.11 46.69 14.80
CA ALA A 10 -10.42 45.57 15.44
C ALA A 10 -11.35 45.01 16.52
N HIS A 11 -11.69 43.72 16.43
CA HIS A 11 -12.06 42.91 17.59
C HIS A 11 -11.56 41.46 17.35
N PRO A 12 -11.10 40.79 18.42
CA PRO A 12 -10.59 39.43 18.39
C PRO A 12 -11.69 38.38 18.62
N ASP A 13 -11.28 37.11 18.58
CA ASP A 13 -11.96 35.88 19.02
C ASP A 13 -12.98 35.24 18.06
N ARG A 14 -12.61 34.11 17.45
CA ARG A 14 -12.99 32.78 17.97
C ARG A 14 -12.57 31.63 17.06
N GLU A 15 -11.97 30.65 17.71
CA GLU A 15 -11.83 29.25 17.30
C GLU A 15 -13.17 28.64 16.85
N SER A 16 -13.13 27.85 15.78
CA SER A 16 -13.91 26.61 15.62
C SER A 16 -13.35 25.86 14.39
N GLN A 17 -12.44 24.90 14.61
CA GLN A 17 -12.78 23.48 14.65
C GLN A 17 -13.23 22.93 13.28
N LEU A 18 -12.28 22.38 12.53
CA LEU A 18 -12.52 21.20 11.69
C LEU A 18 -11.40 20.19 12.00
N SER A 19 -11.66 19.42 13.05
CA SER A 19 -10.98 18.17 13.37
C SER A 19 -11.58 17.08 12.48
N GLY A 20 -10.82 16.64 11.49
CA GLY A 20 -11.05 15.41 10.74
C GLY A 20 -9.79 14.57 10.85
N ALA A 21 -9.66 13.83 11.95
CA ALA A 21 -8.50 12.99 12.25
C ALA A 21 -8.48 11.76 11.35
N ALA A 22 -7.93 11.90 10.14
CA ALA A 22 -7.46 10.77 9.34
C ALA A 22 -6.17 10.25 9.97
N GLY A 23 -6.29 9.18 10.77
CA GLY A 23 -5.16 8.51 11.40
C GLY A 23 -4.24 7.88 10.36
N ARG A 24 -3.14 8.56 10.02
CA ARG A 24 -2.02 7.96 9.29
C ARG A 24 -1.26 7.02 10.22
N LEU A 25 -1.38 5.72 10.03
CA LEU A 25 -0.48 4.75 10.65
C LEU A 25 0.85 4.72 9.88
N ARG A 26 1.94 4.91 10.62
CA ARG A 26 3.31 5.00 10.11
C ARG A 26 3.83 3.62 9.74
N GLY A 27 4.54 3.56 8.62
CA GLY A 27 5.08 2.35 8.00
C GLY A 27 6.04 1.56 8.89
N VAL A 28 5.94 0.25 8.75
CA VAL A 28 6.87 -0.74 9.30
C VAL A 28 7.73 -1.23 8.13
N GLN A 29 8.97 -0.75 8.05
CA GLN A 29 9.99 -1.34 7.19
C GLN A 29 10.55 -2.59 7.88
N GLN A 30 10.27 -3.78 7.34
CA GLN A 30 10.95 -5.01 7.72
C GLN A 30 11.70 -5.56 6.50
N VAL A 31 13.02 -5.43 6.56
CA VAL A 31 13.98 -5.80 5.52
C VAL A 31 14.22 -7.31 5.58
N PHE A 32 13.65 -8.07 4.64
CA PHE A 32 13.98 -9.48 4.46
C PHE A 32 15.36 -9.63 3.81
N ARG A 33 16.41 -9.83 4.63
CA ARG A 33 17.73 -10.25 4.17
C ARG A 33 17.73 -11.76 3.89
N LYS A 34 17.68 -12.17 2.61
CA LYS A 34 17.99 -13.56 2.21
C LYS A 34 19.51 -13.75 2.05
N ARG A 35 20.04 -14.79 2.71
CA ARG A 35 21.42 -15.28 2.61
C ARG A 35 21.68 -15.89 1.21
N PRO A 36 22.93 -15.89 0.70
CA PRO A 36 23.26 -16.45 -0.60
C PRO A 36 23.31 -18.00 -0.54
N HIS A 37 22.69 -18.66 -1.52
CA HIS A 37 22.83 -20.10 -1.73
C HIS A 37 24.12 -20.41 -2.47
N ALA A 38 24.89 -21.35 -1.93
CA ALA A 38 26.15 -21.84 -2.47
C ALA A 38 25.95 -22.60 -3.79
N ALA A 39 26.90 -22.43 -4.71
CA ALA A 39 26.99 -23.12 -5.99
C ALA A 39 27.22 -24.64 -5.84
N ARG A 40 26.65 -25.44 -6.76
CA ARG A 40 27.04 -26.84 -7.00
C ARG A 40 27.42 -27.04 -8.47
N PRO A 41 28.35 -27.96 -8.77
CA PRO A 41 29.07 -27.97 -10.03
C PRO A 41 28.40 -28.82 -11.12
N ALA A 42 28.88 -28.61 -12.34
CA ALA A 42 28.42 -29.21 -13.59
C ALA A 42 28.68 -30.73 -13.69
N GLY A 43 27.69 -31.44 -14.22
CA GLY A 43 27.78 -32.84 -14.65
C GLY A 43 27.05 -33.02 -15.99
N ARG A 44 27.66 -33.79 -16.89
CA ARG A 44 27.51 -33.81 -18.35
C ARG A 44 26.33 -34.67 -18.86
N LEU A 45 25.89 -34.32 -20.08
CA LEU A 45 24.78 -34.82 -20.90
C LEU A 45 24.66 -36.34 -21.09
N HIS A 46 23.41 -36.82 -21.19
CA HIS A 46 22.99 -37.81 -22.21
C HIS A 46 21.58 -37.49 -22.75
N ARG A 47 21.39 -37.81 -24.04
CA ARG A 47 20.38 -37.31 -24.97
C ARG A 47 19.13 -38.22 -25.07
N HIS A 48 17.99 -37.54 -25.31
CA HIS A 48 16.80 -37.91 -26.12
C HIS A 48 15.96 -39.16 -25.80
N HIS A 49 14.75 -38.93 -25.28
CA HIS A 49 13.43 -39.26 -25.88
C HIS A 49 12.34 -39.34 -24.80
N ALA A 50 11.59 -38.25 -24.62
CA ALA A 50 10.21 -38.22 -24.10
C ALA A 50 9.69 -36.79 -24.25
N VAL A 51 9.15 -36.50 -25.43
CA VAL A 51 8.32 -35.31 -25.65
C VAL A 51 6.94 -35.66 -25.10
N GLU A 52 6.30 -34.71 -24.40
CA GLU A 52 4.97 -34.78 -23.75
C GLU A 52 4.91 -35.33 -22.30
N ALA A 53 5.16 -34.43 -21.32
CA ALA A 53 4.52 -34.41 -19.98
C ALA A 53 5.16 -33.39 -18.99
N ALA A 54 5.90 -32.37 -19.45
CA ALA A 54 6.65 -31.47 -18.56
C ALA A 54 6.12 -30.02 -18.48
N ALA A 55 5.01 -29.69 -19.15
CA ALA A 55 4.52 -28.30 -19.23
C ALA A 55 3.66 -27.86 -18.03
N ILE A 56 3.04 -28.78 -17.29
CA ILE A 56 2.06 -28.44 -16.24
C ILE A 56 2.74 -27.95 -14.93
N ARG A 57 4.03 -28.23 -14.73
CA ARG A 57 4.70 -27.97 -13.43
C ARG A 57 5.25 -26.55 -13.21
N ARG A 58 5.05 -25.60 -14.13
CA ARG A 58 5.51 -24.20 -13.95
C ARG A 58 4.39 -23.21 -13.64
N GLU A 59 3.16 -23.49 -14.03
CA GLU A 59 2.01 -22.61 -13.78
C GLU A 59 1.44 -22.80 -12.35
N GLU A 60 1.58 -23.99 -11.76
CA GLU A 60 1.19 -24.24 -10.36
C GLU A 60 2.04 -23.43 -9.35
N GLU A 61 3.33 -23.19 -9.63
CA GLU A 61 4.20 -22.42 -8.74
C GLU A 61 3.88 -20.92 -8.74
N SER A 62 3.39 -20.35 -9.86
CA SER A 62 3.00 -18.94 -9.93
C SER A 62 1.66 -18.69 -9.25
N ILE A 63 0.67 -19.59 -9.45
CA ILE A 63 -0.66 -19.47 -8.83
C ILE A 63 -0.55 -19.51 -7.30
N VAL A 64 0.32 -20.36 -6.74
CA VAL A 64 0.55 -20.38 -5.29
C VAL A 64 1.33 -19.15 -4.81
N HIS A 65 2.32 -18.65 -5.57
CA HIS A 65 3.08 -17.44 -5.19
C HIS A 65 2.21 -16.18 -5.17
N GLU A 66 1.35 -15.99 -6.17
CA GLU A 66 0.47 -14.83 -6.26
C GLU A 66 -0.73 -14.95 -5.31
N MET A 67 -1.35 -16.13 -5.20
CA MET A 67 -2.45 -16.32 -4.25
C MET A 67 -2.01 -16.13 -2.80
N SER A 68 -0.80 -16.57 -2.45
CA SER A 68 -0.23 -16.32 -1.13
C SER A 68 0.05 -14.83 -0.90
N LEU A 69 0.52 -14.12 -1.93
CA LEU A 69 0.77 -12.67 -1.86
C LEU A 69 -0.52 -11.89 -1.63
N VAL A 70 -1.55 -12.14 -2.43
CA VAL A 70 -2.85 -11.47 -2.31
C VAL A 70 -3.53 -11.81 -1.00
N ARG A 71 -3.48 -13.09 -0.57
CA ARG A 71 -4.01 -13.51 0.74
C ARG A 71 -3.38 -12.74 1.89
N ASN A 72 -2.05 -12.59 1.90
CA ASN A 72 -1.36 -11.80 2.91
C ASN A 72 -1.83 -10.33 2.92
N VAL A 73 -2.16 -9.77 1.76
CA VAL A 73 -2.70 -8.40 1.68
C VAL A 73 -4.11 -8.35 2.26
N VAL A 74 -5.00 -9.29 1.90
CA VAL A 74 -6.36 -9.37 2.45
C VAL A 74 -6.31 -9.52 3.97
N ASP A 75 -5.54 -10.46 4.48
CA ASP A 75 -5.41 -10.72 5.91
C ASP A 75 -4.92 -9.48 6.66
N ALA A 76 -3.89 -8.79 6.13
CA ALA A 76 -3.38 -7.55 6.72
C ALA A 76 -4.40 -6.41 6.69
N VAL A 77 -5.18 -6.27 5.61
CA VAL A 77 -6.23 -5.24 5.50
C VAL A 77 -7.34 -5.50 6.51
N VAL A 78 -7.79 -6.76 6.62
CA VAL A 78 -8.85 -7.17 7.55
C VAL A 78 -8.40 -6.97 8.99
N GLU A 79 -7.21 -7.43 9.36
CA GLU A 79 -6.66 -7.25 10.72
C GLU A 79 -6.59 -5.76 11.10
N GLU A 80 -6.10 -4.91 10.19
CA GLU A 80 -5.99 -3.47 10.42
C GLU A 80 -7.36 -2.79 10.51
N ALA A 81 -8.32 -3.19 9.68
CA ALA A 81 -9.69 -2.68 9.71
C ALA A 81 -10.41 -3.07 11.00
N GLU A 82 -10.30 -4.32 11.44
CA GLU A 82 -10.86 -4.81 12.70
C GLU A 82 -10.25 -4.09 13.90
N ARG A 83 -8.91 -3.90 13.91
CA ARG A 83 -8.23 -3.14 14.96
C ARG A 83 -8.69 -1.69 15.03
N ALA A 84 -9.05 -1.10 13.90
CA ALA A 84 -9.61 0.25 13.81
C ALA A 84 -11.12 0.31 14.13
N GLY A 85 -11.79 -0.82 14.37
CA GLY A 85 -13.23 -0.90 14.57
C GLY A 85 -14.03 -0.53 13.32
N ALA A 86 -13.44 -0.69 12.13
CA ALA A 86 -14.12 -0.40 10.88
C ALA A 86 -15.24 -1.41 10.62
N SER A 87 -16.39 -0.92 10.18
CA SER A 87 -17.51 -1.74 9.73
C SER A 87 -17.38 -2.15 8.26
N LYS A 88 -16.62 -1.39 7.48
CA LYS A 88 -16.40 -1.64 6.04
C LYS A 88 -15.14 -0.94 5.55
N VAL A 89 -14.32 -1.63 4.78
CA VAL A 89 -13.22 -1.07 3.99
C VAL A 89 -13.76 -0.66 2.62
N THR A 90 -13.46 0.56 2.19
CA THR A 90 -13.91 1.11 0.90
C THR A 90 -12.81 1.06 -0.16
N ALA A 91 -11.55 1.25 0.22
CA ALA A 91 -10.43 1.20 -0.70
C ALA A 91 -9.12 0.76 -0.03
N VAL A 92 -8.29 0.05 -0.79
CA VAL A 92 -6.94 -0.39 -0.42
C VAL A 92 -5.95 0.14 -1.45
N TYR A 93 -5.00 0.96 -1.01
CA TYR A 93 -4.00 1.57 -1.88
C TYR A 93 -2.69 0.80 -1.78
N LEU A 94 -2.27 0.17 -2.87
CA LEU A 94 -1.03 -0.58 -2.98
C LEU A 94 0.02 0.21 -3.75
N VAL A 95 1.27 0.12 -3.30
CA VAL A 95 2.43 0.59 -4.06
C VAL A 95 3.18 -0.63 -4.56
N ILE A 96 3.26 -0.79 -5.88
CA ILE A 96 3.86 -1.96 -6.53
C ILE A 96 4.92 -1.49 -7.53
N GLY A 97 6.15 -1.94 -7.34
CA GLY A 97 7.23 -1.72 -8.28
C GLY A 97 7.04 -2.54 -9.56
N GLU A 98 7.42 -1.98 -10.71
CA GLU A 98 7.37 -2.67 -12.01
C GLU A 98 8.15 -3.99 -12.00
N GLY A 99 9.25 -4.09 -11.25
CA GLY A 99 10.05 -5.31 -11.11
C GLY A 99 9.38 -6.42 -10.29
N ARG A 100 8.16 -6.21 -9.79
CA ARG A 100 7.36 -7.26 -9.11
C ARG A 100 6.51 -8.08 -10.07
N ASP A 101 6.41 -7.67 -11.34
CA ASP A 101 5.71 -8.41 -12.40
C ASP A 101 4.26 -8.80 -12.06
N VAL A 102 3.61 -8.00 -11.21
CA VAL A 102 2.20 -8.21 -10.82
C VAL A 102 1.29 -7.69 -11.93
N VAL A 103 0.36 -8.53 -12.38
CA VAL A 103 -0.72 -8.14 -13.30
C VAL A 103 -1.92 -7.61 -12.50
N GLU A 104 -2.35 -6.37 -12.76
CA GLU A 104 -3.37 -5.66 -11.95
C GLU A 104 -4.72 -6.37 -11.98
N ASP A 105 -5.26 -6.60 -13.16
CA ASP A 105 -6.56 -7.26 -13.34
C ASP A 105 -6.62 -8.63 -12.62
N TYR A 106 -5.51 -9.38 -12.62
CA TYR A 106 -5.43 -10.65 -11.92
C TYR A 106 -5.39 -10.46 -10.40
N PHE A 107 -4.60 -9.50 -9.92
CA PHE A 107 -4.51 -9.16 -8.51
C PHE A 107 -5.86 -8.71 -7.95
N GLU A 108 -6.55 -7.81 -8.65
CA GLU A 108 -7.86 -7.28 -8.25
C GLU A 108 -8.92 -8.38 -8.20
N GLY A 109 -8.99 -9.22 -9.23
CA GLY A 109 -9.92 -10.35 -9.26
C GLY A 109 -9.67 -11.36 -8.14
N LEU A 110 -8.40 -11.67 -7.86
CA LEU A 110 -8.03 -12.58 -6.79
C LEU A 110 -8.26 -11.96 -5.40
N PHE A 111 -8.03 -10.66 -5.23
CA PHE A 111 -8.34 -9.93 -4.00
C PHE A 111 -9.84 -10.01 -3.72
N GLY A 112 -10.67 -9.66 -4.69
CA GLY A 112 -12.13 -9.71 -4.56
C GLY A 112 -12.65 -11.12 -4.29
N PHE A 113 -12.01 -12.16 -4.84
CA PHE A 113 -12.34 -13.55 -4.51
C PHE A 113 -12.00 -13.91 -3.05
N LEU A 114 -10.80 -13.53 -2.59
CA LEU A 114 -10.29 -13.86 -1.27
C LEU A 114 -10.94 -13.03 -0.14
N ALA A 115 -11.39 -11.81 -0.44
CA ALA A 115 -11.99 -10.90 0.52
C ALA A 115 -13.48 -11.19 0.80
N ARG A 116 -14.11 -12.14 0.11
CA ARG A 116 -15.53 -12.49 0.31
C ARG A 116 -15.82 -12.90 1.75
N GLY A 117 -16.91 -12.39 2.30
CA GLY A 117 -17.32 -12.63 3.68
C GLY A 117 -16.49 -11.86 4.72
N THR A 118 -15.64 -10.92 4.30
CA THR A 118 -14.85 -10.06 5.19
C THR A 118 -15.31 -8.60 5.11
N VAL A 119 -14.81 -7.76 6.02
CA VAL A 119 -15.05 -6.30 5.98
C VAL A 119 -14.49 -5.61 4.73
N ALA A 120 -13.68 -6.31 3.92
CA ALA A 120 -13.04 -5.80 2.71
C ALA A 120 -13.61 -6.38 1.40
N GLU A 121 -14.73 -7.12 1.45
CA GLU A 121 -15.33 -7.77 0.27
C GLU A 121 -15.59 -6.82 -0.91
N ASP A 122 -16.05 -5.60 -0.62
CA ASP A 122 -16.36 -4.58 -1.64
C ASP A 122 -15.26 -3.52 -1.79
N ALA A 123 -14.05 -3.75 -1.27
CA ALA A 123 -13.01 -2.73 -1.31
C ALA A 123 -12.44 -2.58 -2.73
N GLU A 124 -12.32 -1.34 -3.19
CA GLU A 124 -11.58 -1.01 -4.41
C GLU A 124 -10.08 -1.16 -4.17
N VAL A 125 -9.37 -1.84 -5.06
CA VAL A 125 -7.91 -1.93 -5.02
C VAL A 125 -7.33 -0.88 -5.96
N ILE A 126 -6.49 0.01 -5.43
CA ILE A 126 -5.90 1.11 -6.19
C ILE A 126 -4.38 0.91 -6.20
N ILE A 127 -3.81 0.65 -7.38
CA ILE A 127 -2.39 0.35 -7.54
C ILE A 127 -1.62 1.58 -8.03
N HIS A 128 -0.59 1.95 -7.29
CA HIS A 128 0.40 2.95 -7.68
C HIS A 128 1.69 2.26 -8.12
N ARG A 129 2.07 2.45 -9.39
CA ARG A 129 3.29 1.86 -9.95
C ARG A 129 4.54 2.67 -9.64
N VAL A 130 5.59 1.97 -9.22
CA VAL A 130 6.93 2.55 -9.06
C VAL A 130 7.82 2.06 -10.21
N PRO A 131 8.42 2.97 -10.99
CA PRO A 131 9.23 2.58 -12.13
C PRO A 131 10.47 1.80 -11.72
N TYR A 132 10.86 0.84 -12.54
CA TYR A 132 12.15 0.16 -12.42
C TYR A 132 13.26 1.09 -12.86
N THR A 133 14.02 1.63 -11.90
CA THR A 133 15.07 2.61 -12.17
C THR A 133 16.43 2.17 -11.67
N MET A 134 17.45 2.61 -12.39
CA MET A 134 18.86 2.48 -12.04
C MET A 134 19.43 3.87 -11.80
N ARG A 135 20.40 3.99 -10.89
CA ARG A 135 21.18 5.19 -10.63
C ARG A 135 22.58 5.04 -11.19
N CYS A 136 23.02 5.96 -12.04
CA CYS A 136 24.40 5.95 -12.54
C CYS A 136 25.38 6.25 -11.39
N ASN A 137 26.43 5.44 -11.24
CA ASN A 137 27.41 5.65 -10.17
C ASN A 137 28.36 6.81 -10.48
N ARG A 138 28.50 7.20 -11.75
CA ARG A 138 29.37 8.31 -12.18
C ARG A 138 28.75 9.68 -11.95
N CYS A 139 27.50 9.90 -12.39
CA CYS A 139 26.84 11.21 -12.33
C CYS A 139 25.67 11.28 -11.35
N GLY A 140 25.25 10.14 -10.79
CA GLY A 140 24.15 10.08 -9.83
C GLY A 140 22.74 10.17 -10.45
N PHE A 141 22.61 10.31 -11.78
CA PHE A 141 21.31 10.40 -12.46
C PHE A 141 20.54 9.08 -12.36
N ALA A 142 19.28 9.14 -11.94
CA ALA A 142 18.36 8.02 -11.93
C ALA A 142 17.56 7.97 -13.23
N PHE A 143 17.51 6.81 -13.87
CA PHE A 143 16.82 6.62 -15.14
C PHE A 143 16.08 5.29 -15.16
N HIS A 144 14.92 5.28 -15.82
CA HIS A 144 14.12 4.09 -16.03
C HIS A 144 14.86 3.11 -16.94
N VAL A 145 14.75 1.81 -16.64
CA VAL A 145 15.30 0.73 -17.44
C VAL A 145 14.21 -0.28 -17.70
N ASP A 146 13.99 -0.58 -18.97
CA ASP A 146 13.17 -1.71 -19.39
C ASP A 146 13.90 -3.01 -18.98
N TYR A 147 13.41 -3.65 -17.92
CA TYR A 147 14.00 -4.88 -17.38
C TYR A 147 13.78 -6.08 -18.30
N ILE A 148 12.81 -6.03 -19.21
CA ILE A 148 12.45 -7.13 -20.12
C ILE A 148 13.44 -7.20 -21.29
N ARG A 149 13.92 -6.05 -21.77
CA ARG A 149 14.74 -5.97 -22.99
C ARG A 149 16.21 -6.34 -22.81
N HIS A 150 16.67 -6.58 -21.59
CA HIS A 150 18.06 -6.99 -21.27
C HIS A 150 19.15 -6.13 -21.98
N ALA A 151 18.84 -4.87 -22.28
CA ALA A 151 19.73 -3.99 -23.03
C ALA A 151 20.87 -3.49 -22.15
N ALA A 152 21.99 -3.12 -22.79
CA ALA A 152 23.09 -2.43 -22.10
C ALA A 152 22.57 -1.16 -21.42
N LYS A 153 22.94 -0.96 -20.16
CA LYS A 153 22.45 0.14 -19.33
C LYS A 153 23.35 1.34 -19.51
N THR A 154 23.11 2.12 -20.56
CA THR A 154 23.86 3.36 -20.82
C THR A 154 23.17 4.52 -20.13
N CYS A 155 23.91 5.26 -19.30
CA CYS A 155 23.37 6.46 -18.66
C CYS A 155 23.08 7.53 -19.71
N PRO A 156 21.84 8.07 -19.78
CA PRO A 156 21.47 9.07 -20.78
C PRO A 156 22.14 10.44 -20.57
N LEU A 157 22.69 10.70 -19.37
CA LEU A 157 23.28 12.00 -19.02
C LEU A 157 24.79 12.06 -19.28
N CYS A 158 25.54 11.01 -18.92
CA CYS A 158 27.01 11.02 -18.98
C CYS A 158 27.60 9.92 -19.87
N ALA A 159 26.75 9.16 -20.56
CA ALA A 159 27.12 8.05 -21.43
C ALA A 159 27.95 6.93 -20.76
N SER A 160 28.01 6.88 -19.41
CA SER A 160 28.66 5.78 -18.71
C SER A 160 27.88 4.49 -18.96
N GLU A 161 28.57 3.45 -19.41
CA GLU A 161 27.99 2.16 -19.75
C GLU A 161 28.06 1.20 -18.57
N ASN A 162 26.94 0.54 -18.26
CA ASN A 162 26.82 -0.54 -17.27
C ASN A 162 27.30 -0.23 -15.84
N ASP A 163 27.72 1.00 -15.57
CA ASP A 163 28.11 1.50 -14.24
C ASP A 163 26.92 2.18 -13.55
N CYS A 164 25.99 1.35 -13.10
CA CYS A 164 24.79 1.79 -12.42
C CYS A 164 24.37 0.80 -11.32
N THR A 165 23.71 1.34 -10.30
CA THR A 165 23.16 0.59 -9.16
C THR A 165 21.64 0.62 -9.20
N PHE A 166 21.00 -0.42 -8.68
CA PHE A 166 19.55 -0.44 -8.54
C PHE A 166 19.08 0.73 -7.65
N HIS A 167 17.98 1.37 -8.03
CA HIS A 167 17.45 2.53 -7.32
C HIS A 167 16.00 2.34 -6.85
N SER A 168 15.07 1.95 -7.73
CA SER A 168 13.65 1.74 -7.38
C SER A 168 12.99 0.72 -8.29
N GLY A 169 11.77 0.29 -7.93
CA GLY A 169 10.92 -0.59 -8.75
C GLY A 169 10.76 -2.00 -8.18
N MET A 170 11.07 -2.21 -6.90
CA MET A 170 10.87 -3.48 -6.18
C MET A 170 9.89 -3.35 -5.01
N GLU A 171 9.20 -2.23 -4.92
CA GLU A 171 8.24 -1.90 -3.88
C GLU A 171 7.06 -2.86 -3.89
N PHE A 172 6.58 -3.24 -2.72
CA PHE A 172 5.30 -3.93 -2.55
C PHE A 172 4.81 -3.71 -1.14
N TYR A 173 3.85 -2.81 -0.95
CA TYR A 173 3.27 -2.53 0.36
C TYR A 173 1.91 -1.84 0.25
N ILE A 174 1.10 -1.96 1.30
CA ILE A 174 -0.12 -1.19 1.49
C ILE A 174 0.27 0.20 1.98
N SER A 175 -0.09 1.23 1.21
CA SER A 175 0.21 2.63 1.53
C SER A 175 -0.90 3.33 2.31
N LYS A 176 -2.16 2.90 2.09
CA LYS A 176 -3.34 3.48 2.72
C LYS A 176 -4.50 2.47 2.69
N ILE A 177 -5.31 2.47 3.73
CA ILE A 177 -6.60 1.78 3.80
C ILE A 177 -7.65 2.85 4.12
N GLU A 178 -8.72 2.89 3.35
CA GLU A 178 -9.89 3.71 3.61
C GLU A 178 -11.03 2.84 4.14
N ALA A 179 -11.65 3.28 5.23
CA ALA A 179 -12.69 2.53 5.88
C ALA A 179 -13.72 3.44 6.57
N SER A 180 -14.95 2.94 6.68
CA SER A 180 -16.01 3.54 7.48
C SER A 180 -16.12 2.84 8.83
N VAL A 181 -16.36 3.62 9.88
CA VAL A 181 -16.65 3.13 11.23
C VAL A 181 -18.13 3.32 11.49
N SER A 182 -18.84 2.27 11.89
CA SER A 182 -20.21 2.40 12.35
C SER A 182 -20.20 3.10 13.71
N ALA A 183 -20.91 4.23 13.81
CA ALA A 183 -21.06 4.93 15.07
C ALA A 183 -21.95 4.11 16.01
N SER A 184 -21.37 3.19 16.80
CA SER A 184 -22.05 2.68 17.99
C SER A 184 -21.82 3.66 19.14
N GLU A 185 -22.91 4.32 19.54
CA GLU A 185 -23.01 5.29 20.62
C GLU A 185 -22.32 4.82 21.91
N SER A 186 -21.24 5.50 22.31
CA SER A 186 -20.96 5.71 23.73
C SER A 186 -21.74 6.93 24.17
N SER A 187 -22.99 6.64 24.49
CA SER A 187 -23.85 7.44 25.36
C SER A 187 -23.01 8.07 26.46
N ARG A 188 -23.08 9.40 26.56
CA ARG A 188 -22.66 10.12 27.75
C ARG A 188 -23.46 9.54 28.90
N THR A 189 -22.80 8.74 29.73
CA THR A 189 -23.26 8.32 31.05
C THR A 189 -23.82 9.55 31.76
N GLY A 190 -25.05 9.40 32.25
CA GLY A 190 -25.84 10.49 32.79
C GLY A 190 -25.16 11.28 33.91
N CYS A 191 -25.53 12.55 33.99
CA CYS A 191 -25.65 13.20 35.28
C CYS A 191 -27.13 13.58 35.46
N ASP A 192 -27.73 12.87 36.40
CA ASP A 192 -29.10 12.95 36.91
C ASP A 192 -29.48 14.40 37.34
N PRO A 193 -30.76 14.83 37.23
CA PRO A 193 -31.17 16.19 37.50
C PRO A 193 -31.23 16.43 39.02
N GLY A 194 -30.25 17.16 39.52
CA GLY A 194 -30.23 17.71 40.88
C GLY A 194 -31.27 18.83 41.08
N ALA A 195 -32.56 18.51 41.04
CA ALA A 195 -33.64 19.39 41.48
C ALA A 195 -34.22 18.89 42.82
N ARG A 196 -33.49 19.13 43.92
CA ARG A 196 -34.05 19.16 45.27
C ARG A 196 -34.00 20.58 45.80
N GLY A 197 -34.93 21.40 45.30
CA GLY A 197 -35.37 22.62 45.98
C GLY A 197 -36.51 22.27 46.93
N ARG A 198 -36.20 22.05 48.21
CA ARG A 198 -37.16 22.19 49.31
C ARG A 198 -36.49 23.08 50.36
N GLY A 199 -37.09 24.24 50.56
CA GLY A 199 -36.55 25.32 51.39
C GLY A 199 -36.60 25.04 52.89
N ALA A 200 -35.89 25.88 53.63
CA ALA A 200 -36.19 26.29 54.99
C ALA A 200 -35.30 27.48 55.37
N ALA A 201 -35.91 28.41 56.11
CA ALA A 201 -35.39 29.62 56.77
C ALA A 201 -35.25 30.89 55.90
#